data_AF-A0A559IGR3-F1
#
_entry.id   AF-A0A559IGR3-F1
#
_cell.length_a   1.000
_cell.length_b   1.000
_cell.length_c   1.000
_cell.angle_alpha   90.00
_cell.angle_beta   90.00
_cell.angle_gamma   90.00
#
_symmetry.space_group_name_H-M   'P 1'
#
loop_
_entity.id
_entity.type
_entity.pdbx_description
1 polymer ?
#
loop_
_entity_poly.entity_id
_entity_poly.type
_entity_poly.pdbx_seq_one_letter_code
_entity_poly.pdbx_strand_id
1 'polypeptide(L)'
;MNCNLEEIYSVIINRNFVAVRTINLANDLLHKEEEMMNRLIAALLIALLFVTGCTSSQGTEPPKHEQGAENKDFRIYEGRIAEKTIRWENTLLILLIPNLSKEEAVTKKPNELIEQYGKQDIAYYVVDKKLYDKLEIGQKVKIKAELDQLEPYPPIRSIIELEVIE
;
A
#
# COMPACT_ATOMS: atom_id res chain seq x y z
N MET A 1 42.91 45.32 -34.54
CA MET A 1 42.35 44.63 -33.36
C MET A 1 42.85 43.19 -33.41
N ASN A 2 43.89 42.88 -32.66
CA ASN A 2 44.42 41.52 -32.57
C ASN A 2 43.63 40.80 -31.48
N CYS A 3 42.67 39.94 -31.87
CA CYS A 3 42.08 38.99 -30.94
C CYS A 3 43.18 38.01 -30.52
N ASN A 4 43.47 37.98 -29.22
CA ASN A 4 44.50 37.14 -28.65
C ASN A 4 44.01 35.68 -28.68
N LEU A 5 44.49 34.90 -29.66
CA LEU A 5 44.09 33.51 -29.88
C LEU A 5 44.27 32.64 -28.63
N GLU A 6 45.23 32.95 -27.76
CA GLU A 6 45.50 32.16 -26.55
C GLU A 6 44.35 32.18 -25.54
N GLU A 7 43.61 33.29 -25.42
CA GLU A 7 42.47 33.36 -24.51
C GLU A 7 41.31 32.48 -25.00
N ILE A 8 41.06 32.43 -26.31
CA ILE A 8 40.00 31.61 -26.90
C ILE A 8 40.31 30.12 -26.73
N TYR A 9 41.56 29.71 -26.95
CA TYR A 9 41.98 28.32 -26.76
C TYR A 9 41.84 27.87 -25.30
N SER A 10 42.19 28.71 -24.33
CA SER A 10 42.07 28.36 -22.90
C SER A 10 40.60 28.14 -22.47
N VAL A 11 39.67 28.94 -22.97
CA VAL A 11 38.23 28.82 -22.66
C VAL A 11 37.63 27.55 -23.27
N ILE A 12 38.02 27.19 -24.49
CA ILE A 12 37.53 25.97 -25.17
C ILE A 12 38.04 24.71 -24.47
N ILE A 13 39.33 24.67 -24.11
CA ILE A 13 39.92 23.52 -23.39
C ILE A 13 39.25 23.35 -22.02
N ASN A 14 39.02 24.45 -21.29
CA ASN A 14 38.40 24.39 -19.97
C ASN A 14 36.92 23.92 -20.04
N ARG A 15 36.16 24.36 -21.05
CA ARG A 15 34.78 23.89 -21.28
C ARG A 15 34.71 22.40 -21.60
N ASN A 16 35.62 21.91 -22.46
CA ASN A 16 35.69 20.48 -22.80
C ASN A 16 36.09 19.63 -21.59
N PHE A 17 37.02 20.11 -20.76
CA PHE A 17 37.43 19.40 -19.54
C PHE A 17 36.29 19.27 -18.52
N VAL A 18 35.53 20.34 -18.30
CA VAL A 18 34.36 20.32 -17.41
C VAL A 18 33.27 19.38 -17.94
N ALA A 19 32.98 19.42 -19.26
CA ALA A 19 31.99 18.54 -19.87
C ALA A 19 32.36 17.06 -19.73
N VAL A 20 33.62 16.69 -20.02
CA VAL A 20 34.11 15.31 -19.91
C VAL A 20 34.04 14.82 -18.46
N ARG A 21 34.41 15.66 -17.48
CA ARG A 21 34.33 15.30 -16.06
C ARG A 21 32.90 15.08 -15.59
N THR A 22 31.95 15.86 -16.11
CA THR A 22 30.52 15.75 -15.75
C THR A 22 29.89 14.49 -16.34
N ILE A 23 30.25 14.14 -17.58
CA ILE A 23 29.80 12.90 -18.24
C ILE A 23 30.35 11.66 -17.53
N ASN A 24 31.64 11.66 -17.15
CA ASN A 24 32.23 10.53 -16.43
C ASN A 24 31.57 10.34 -15.05
N LEU A 25 31.27 11.42 -14.34
CA LEU A 25 30.57 11.34 -13.05
C LEU A 25 29.14 10.81 -13.21
N ALA A 26 28.42 11.22 -14.26
CA ALA A 26 27.07 10.73 -14.54
C ALA A 26 27.08 9.23 -14.90
N ASN A 27 28.07 8.78 -15.69
CA ASN A 27 28.23 7.37 -16.04
C ASN A 27 28.59 6.51 -14.81
N ASP A 28 29.46 7.00 -13.92
CA ASP A 28 29.79 6.32 -12.66
C ASP A 28 28.58 6.19 -11.73
N LEU A 29 27.69 7.21 -11.69
CA LEU A 29 26.46 7.16 -10.91
C LEU A 29 25.45 6.16 -11.49
N LEU A 30 25.25 6.17 -12.81
CA LEU A 30 24.36 5.22 -13.50
C LEU A 30 24.83 3.78 -13.31
N HIS A 31 26.14 3.53 -13.44
CA HIS A 31 26.69 2.18 -13.25
C HIS A 31 26.52 1.69 -11.81
N LYS A 32 26.63 2.60 -10.82
CA LYS A 32 26.43 2.27 -9.40
C LYS A 32 24.96 1.98 -9.06
N GLU A 33 24.01 2.63 -9.73
CA GLU A 33 22.58 2.34 -9.58
C GLU A 33 22.22 0.96 -10.16
N GLU A 34 22.76 0.61 -11.33
CA GLU A 34 22.60 -0.74 -11.91
C GLU A 34 23.20 -1.83 -11.02
N GLU A 35 24.38 -1.59 -10.44
CA GLU A 35 25.01 -2.53 -9.51
C GLU A 35 24.16 -2.71 -8.24
N MET A 36 23.60 -1.63 -7.70
CA MET A 36 22.74 -1.67 -6.52
C MET A 36 21.44 -2.43 -6.80
N MET A 37 20.82 -2.20 -7.95
CA MET A 37 19.61 -2.90 -8.39
C MET A 37 19.86 -4.39 -8.61
N ASN A 38 20.98 -4.77 -9.24
CA ASN A 38 21.35 -6.17 -9.44
C ASN A 38 21.62 -6.90 -8.11
N ARG A 39 22.24 -6.23 -7.14
CA ARG A 39 22.42 -6.78 -5.78
C ARG A 39 21.09 -7.00 -5.06
N LEU A 40 20.13 -6.08 -5.23
CA LEU A 40 18.79 -6.20 -4.66
C LEU A 40 18.00 -7.36 -5.26
N ILE A 41 18.03 -7.51 -6.59
CA ILE A 41 17.39 -8.62 -7.31
C ILE A 41 18.00 -9.97 -6.90
N ALA A 42 19.33 -10.04 -6.79
CA ALA A 42 20.02 -11.24 -6.34
C ALA A 42 19.61 -11.64 -4.91
N ALA A 43 19.49 -10.66 -3.99
CA ALA A 43 19.05 -10.91 -2.62
C ALA A 43 17.61 -11.45 -2.55
N LEU A 44 16.69 -10.91 -3.37
CA LEU A 44 15.31 -11.38 -3.46
C LEU A 44 15.23 -12.83 -4.01
N LEU A 45 16.01 -13.15 -5.05
CA LEU A 45 16.05 -14.51 -5.60
C LEU A 45 16.60 -15.52 -4.60
N ILE A 46 17.60 -15.14 -3.80
CA ILE A 46 18.17 -15.99 -2.75
C ILE A 46 17.13 -16.23 -1.64
N ALA A 47 16.39 -15.20 -1.21
CA ALA A 47 15.36 -15.32 -0.18
C ALA A 47 14.23 -16.29 -0.59
N LEU A 48 13.85 -16.29 -1.87
CA LEU A 48 12.84 -17.20 -2.43
C LEU A 48 13.24 -18.69 -2.34
N LEU A 49 14.54 -19.01 -2.36
CA LEU A 49 15.03 -20.39 -2.26
C LEU A 49 14.94 -20.97 -0.83
N PHE A 50 14.80 -20.13 0.20
CA PHE A 50 14.71 -20.58 1.59
C PHE A 50 13.28 -20.93 2.05
N VAL A 51 12.25 -20.76 1.21
CA VAL A 51 10.84 -20.99 1.59
C VAL A 51 10.35 -22.42 1.28
N THR A 52 11.11 -23.23 0.53
CA THR A 52 10.76 -24.64 0.31
C THR A 52 11.44 -25.54 1.35
N GLY A 53 10.89 -25.63 2.57
CA GLY A 53 11.55 -26.44 3.60
C GLY A 53 10.89 -26.54 4.98
N CYS A 54 9.56 -26.62 5.10
CA CYS A 54 8.93 -27.15 6.30
C CYS A 54 7.91 -28.24 5.94
N THR A 55 8.39 -29.49 5.91
CA THR A 55 7.54 -30.69 5.94
C THR A 55 7.69 -31.34 7.32
N SER A 56 6.60 -31.42 8.08
CA SER A 56 6.42 -32.44 9.12
C SER A 56 4.94 -32.63 9.49
N SER A 57 4.40 -33.76 9.03
CA SER A 57 3.47 -34.73 9.66
C SER A 57 2.25 -34.27 10.48
N GLN A 58 1.06 -34.73 10.09
CA GLN A 58 0.28 -35.82 10.73
C GLN A 58 -1.12 -35.94 10.11
N GLY A 59 -1.56 -37.18 9.89
CA GLY A 59 -2.79 -37.49 9.15
C GLY A 59 -4.07 -37.33 9.94
N THR A 60 -5.16 -37.08 9.22
CA THR A 60 -6.49 -37.72 9.39
C THR A 60 -7.21 -37.53 8.05
N GLU A 61 -7.78 -38.58 7.48
CA GLU A 61 -8.56 -38.52 6.23
C GLU A 61 -9.76 -37.57 6.37
N PRO A 62 -10.11 -36.78 5.32
CA PRO A 62 -11.46 -36.27 5.15
C PRO A 62 -12.14 -36.88 3.90
N PRO A 63 -13.48 -37.00 3.90
CA PRO A 63 -14.22 -37.59 2.79
C PRO A 63 -14.38 -36.63 1.61
N LYS A 64 -14.29 -37.23 0.41
CA LYS A 64 -14.93 -36.93 -0.88
C LYS A 64 -15.33 -35.48 -1.21
N HIS A 65 -14.59 -34.92 -2.18
CA HIS A 65 -14.99 -34.03 -3.28
C HIS A 65 -16.11 -33.01 -3.02
N GLU A 66 -15.73 -31.73 -2.92
CA GLU A 66 -16.41 -30.59 -3.55
C GLU A 66 -15.36 -29.51 -3.89
N GLN A 67 -15.68 -28.68 -4.88
CA GLN A 67 -14.76 -28.00 -5.79
C GLN A 67 -13.89 -26.91 -5.15
N GLY A 68 -12.72 -26.65 -5.77
CA GLY A 68 -11.67 -25.79 -5.24
C GLY A 68 -12.11 -24.36 -4.96
N ALA A 69 -12.31 -24.07 -3.68
CA ALA A 69 -12.26 -22.72 -3.14
C ALA A 69 -10.83 -22.47 -2.69
N GLU A 70 -10.15 -21.48 -3.28
CA GLU A 70 -9.02 -20.84 -2.61
C GLU A 70 -9.47 -20.49 -1.19
N ASN A 71 -8.87 -21.10 -0.18
CA ASN A 71 -9.16 -20.81 1.21
C ASN A 71 -8.51 -19.46 1.54
N LYS A 72 -9.09 -18.37 1.02
CA LYS A 72 -8.67 -17.01 1.36
C LYS A 72 -9.01 -16.78 2.83
N ASP A 73 -7.97 -16.67 3.64
CA ASP A 73 -8.12 -16.31 5.04
C ASP A 73 -8.86 -14.97 5.14
N PHE A 74 -9.81 -14.90 6.08
CA PHE A 74 -10.63 -13.72 6.31
C PHE A 74 -10.70 -13.39 7.79
N ARG A 75 -11.01 -12.14 8.09
CA ARG A 75 -11.32 -11.69 9.45
C ARG A 75 -12.62 -10.90 9.47
N ILE A 76 -13.31 -10.97 10.61
CA ILE A 76 -14.54 -10.25 10.88
C ILE A 76 -14.20 -9.03 11.73
N TYR A 77 -14.75 -7.89 11.34
CA TYR A 77 -14.59 -6.60 12.00
C TYR A 77 -15.97 -6.02 12.29
N GLU A 78 -16.12 -5.42 13.47
CA GLU A 78 -17.35 -4.72 13.86
C GLU A 78 -17.00 -3.30 14.27
N GLY A 79 -17.80 -2.34 13.84
CA GLY A 79 -17.57 -0.94 14.16
C GLY A 79 -18.64 -0.04 13.59
N ARG A 80 -18.41 1.27 13.73
CA ARG A 80 -19.30 2.29 13.19
C ARG A 80 -18.62 3.03 12.04
N ILE A 81 -19.40 3.32 10.99
CA ILE A 81 -18.91 4.07 9.83
C ILE A 81 -18.66 5.52 10.26
N ALA A 82 -17.40 5.94 10.21
CA ALA A 82 -16.96 7.27 10.59
C ALA A 82 -16.83 8.22 9.39
N GLU A 83 -16.57 7.67 8.21
CA GLU A 83 -16.39 8.45 6.98
C GLU A 83 -16.82 7.63 5.78
N LYS A 84 -17.36 8.32 4.77
CA LYS A 84 -17.48 7.84 3.40
C LYS A 84 -16.64 8.75 2.51
N THR A 85 -15.72 8.18 1.74
CA THR A 85 -14.81 8.96 0.91
C THR A 85 -14.61 8.29 -0.45
N ILE A 86 -14.12 9.06 -1.41
CA ILE A 86 -13.77 8.59 -2.74
C ILE A 86 -12.31 8.95 -2.95
N ARG A 87 -11.47 7.94 -3.13
CA ARG A 87 -10.05 8.10 -3.48
C ARG A 87 -9.80 7.50 -4.86
N TRP A 88 -8.55 7.54 -5.33
CA TRP A 88 -8.02 7.03 -6.61
C TRP A 88 -9.02 6.42 -7.60
N GLU A 89 -9.02 6.85 -8.86
CA GLU A 89 -9.81 6.20 -9.92
C GLU A 89 -11.28 5.89 -9.52
N ASN A 90 -11.89 6.71 -8.66
CA ASN A 90 -13.22 6.54 -8.09
C ASN A 90 -13.41 5.33 -7.16
N THR A 91 -12.37 4.92 -6.45
CA THR A 91 -12.44 3.90 -5.40
C THR A 91 -13.26 4.42 -4.22
N LEU A 92 -14.35 3.73 -3.91
CA LEU A 92 -15.28 4.10 -2.85
C LEU A 92 -14.85 3.44 -1.54
N LEU A 93 -14.63 4.24 -0.51
CA LEU A 93 -14.08 3.80 0.77
C LEU A 93 -14.99 4.20 1.93
N ILE A 94 -15.09 3.32 2.92
CA ILE A 94 -15.68 3.64 4.23
C ILE A 94 -14.63 3.48 5.33
N LEU A 95 -14.56 4.42 6.26
CA LEU A 95 -13.74 4.29 7.48
C LEU A 95 -14.55 3.60 8.56
N LEU A 96 -14.10 2.44 9.03
CA LEU A 96 -14.72 1.74 10.15
C LEU A 96 -13.88 1.94 11.40
N ILE A 97 -14.53 2.33 12.50
CA ILE A 97 -13.89 2.50 13.80
C ILE A 97 -14.60 1.62 14.85
N PRO A 98 -13.88 0.69 15.52
CA PRO A 98 -14.42 -0.08 16.62
C PRO A 98 -14.83 0.81 17.80
N ASN A 99 -15.91 0.44 18.50
CA ASN A 99 -16.38 1.13 19.72
C ASN A 99 -16.65 2.64 19.58
N LEU A 100 -16.86 3.14 18.36
CA LEU A 100 -17.22 4.53 18.11
C LEU A 100 -18.72 4.76 18.40
N SER A 101 -19.03 5.78 19.19
CA SER A 101 -20.42 6.17 19.43
C SER A 101 -21.05 6.81 18.19
N LYS A 102 -22.38 6.75 18.09
CA LYS A 102 -23.10 7.33 16.95
C LYS A 102 -22.93 8.84 16.91
N GLU A 103 -23.02 9.52 18.05
CA GLU A 103 -22.80 10.95 18.16
C GLU A 103 -21.40 11.34 17.68
N GLU A 104 -20.35 10.65 18.12
CA GLU A 104 -18.98 10.95 17.69
C GLU A 104 -18.77 10.74 16.19
N ALA A 105 -19.34 9.67 15.62
CA ALA A 105 -19.23 9.39 14.19
C ALA A 105 -19.82 10.50 13.31
N VAL A 106 -20.86 11.17 13.79
CA VAL A 106 -21.58 12.21 13.02
C VAL A 106 -21.01 13.61 13.29
N THR A 107 -20.42 13.84 14.47
CA THR A 107 -20.02 15.20 14.90
C THR A 107 -18.52 15.49 14.77
N LYS A 108 -17.65 14.48 14.84
CA LYS A 108 -16.19 14.66 14.79
C LYS A 108 -15.66 14.56 13.36
N LYS A 109 -14.51 15.20 13.12
CA LYS A 109 -13.84 15.11 11.83
C LYS A 109 -13.06 13.79 11.71
N PRO A 110 -12.91 13.22 10.50
CA PRO A 110 -12.18 11.97 10.32
C PRO A 110 -10.74 11.98 10.85
N ASN A 111 -9.98 13.05 10.64
CA ASN A 111 -8.61 13.15 11.14
C ASN A 111 -8.53 13.12 12.67
N GLU A 112 -9.46 13.79 13.36
CA GLU A 112 -9.55 13.78 14.83
C GLU A 112 -9.90 12.37 15.34
N LEU A 113 -10.78 11.66 14.63
CA LEU A 113 -11.13 10.28 14.94
C LEU A 113 -9.95 9.33 14.71
N ILE A 114 -9.18 9.50 13.63
CA ILE A 114 -7.98 8.70 13.36
C ILE A 114 -6.91 8.94 14.45
N GLU A 115 -6.73 10.18 14.89
CA GLU A 115 -5.80 10.50 15.99
C GLU A 115 -6.25 9.87 17.32
N GLN A 116 -7.54 9.97 17.65
CA GLN A 116 -8.10 9.46 18.89
C GLN A 116 -8.14 7.91 18.92
N TYR A 117 -8.50 7.27 17.81
CA TYR A 117 -8.73 5.82 17.72
C TYR A 117 -7.61 5.06 17.02
N GLY A 118 -6.53 5.72 16.57
CA GLY A 118 -5.47 5.12 15.75
C GLY A 118 -4.71 3.95 16.37
N LYS A 119 -4.81 3.76 17.69
CA LYS A 119 -4.28 2.58 18.40
C LYS A 119 -5.22 1.36 18.35
N GLN A 120 -6.45 1.54 17.88
CA GLN A 120 -7.42 0.48 17.65
C GLN A 120 -7.32 -0.02 16.21
N ASP A 121 -8.04 -1.09 15.89
CA ASP A 121 -8.08 -1.67 14.55
C ASP A 121 -9.02 -0.86 13.63
N ILE A 122 -8.68 0.41 13.42
CA ILE A 122 -9.35 1.27 12.45
C ILE A 122 -8.84 0.96 11.05
N ALA A 123 -9.72 0.95 10.07
CA ALA A 123 -9.34 0.70 8.68
C ALA A 123 -10.37 1.29 7.72
N TYR A 124 -9.90 1.63 6.52
CA TYR A 124 -10.77 1.86 5.38
C TYR A 124 -11.08 0.53 4.70
N TYR A 125 -12.29 0.47 4.15
CA TYR A 125 -12.75 -0.70 3.40
C TYR A 125 -13.25 -0.28 2.03
N VAL A 126 -12.79 -0.99 1.00
CA VAL A 126 -13.25 -0.81 -0.37
C VAL A 126 -14.65 -1.40 -0.49
N VAL A 127 -15.59 -0.59 -0.97
CA VAL A 127 -16.99 -1.00 -1.15
C VAL A 127 -17.44 -0.78 -2.58
N ASP A 128 -18.34 -1.63 -3.04
CA ASP A 128 -19.01 -1.38 -4.31
C ASP A 128 -19.98 -0.20 -4.21
N LYS A 129 -20.35 0.37 -5.35
CA LYS A 129 -21.24 1.53 -5.44
C LYS A 129 -22.63 1.28 -4.83
N LYS A 130 -23.18 0.07 -5.03
CA LYS A 130 -24.53 -0.27 -4.55
C LYS A 130 -24.58 -0.31 -3.02
N LEU A 131 -23.54 -0.81 -2.37
CA LEU A 131 -23.38 -0.77 -0.93
C LEU A 131 -23.08 0.65 -0.47
N TYR A 132 -22.10 1.32 -1.08
CA TYR A 132 -21.71 2.68 -0.72
C TYR A 132 -22.90 3.64 -0.67
N ASP A 133 -23.78 3.60 -1.68
CA ASP A 133 -24.94 4.50 -1.78
C ASP A 133 -25.98 4.26 -0.67
N LYS A 134 -26.03 3.05 -0.09
CA LYS A 134 -26.96 2.69 0.99
C LYS A 134 -26.43 2.92 2.39
N LEU A 135 -25.11 2.99 2.54
CA LEU A 135 -24.46 3.15 3.83
C LEU A 135 -24.49 4.62 4.27
N GLU A 136 -24.67 4.81 5.56
CA GLU A 136 -24.71 6.13 6.20
C GLU A 136 -23.63 6.23 7.28
N ILE A 137 -23.08 7.44 7.43
CA ILE A 137 -22.16 7.75 8.54
C ILE A 137 -22.92 7.57 9.85
N GLY A 138 -22.29 6.91 10.80
CA GLY A 138 -22.89 6.57 12.07
C GLY A 138 -23.66 5.25 12.06
N GLN A 139 -23.76 4.49 10.97
CA GLN A 139 -24.28 3.11 11.01
C GLN A 139 -23.27 2.14 11.60
N LYS A 140 -23.75 1.18 12.40
CA LYS A 140 -22.94 0.08 12.90
C LYS A 140 -23.02 -1.07 11.90
N VAL A 141 -21.86 -1.59 11.54
CA VAL A 141 -21.73 -2.64 10.55
C VAL A 141 -20.79 -3.73 11.03
N LYS A 142 -20.99 -4.92 10.46
CA LYS A 142 -20.10 -6.06 10.55
C LYS A 142 -19.55 -6.35 9.17
N ILE A 143 -18.22 -6.41 9.06
CA ILE A 143 -17.50 -6.59 7.79
C ILE A 143 -16.67 -7.86 7.87
N LYS A 144 -16.85 -8.74 6.89
CA LYS A 144 -15.90 -9.82 6.58
C LYS A 144 -14.95 -9.29 5.51
N ALA A 145 -13.65 -9.26 5.80
CA ALA A 145 -12.65 -8.73 4.87
C ALA A 145 -11.48 -9.71 4.67
N GLU A 146 -10.83 -9.58 3.52
CA GLU A 146 -9.57 -10.27 3.22
C GLU A 146 -8.46 -9.78 4.18
N LEU A 147 -7.48 -10.64 4.47
CA LEU A 147 -6.33 -10.26 5.32
C LEU A 147 -5.33 -9.35 4.60
N ASP A 148 -5.34 -9.34 3.27
CA ASP A 148 -4.47 -8.50 2.46
C ASP A 148 -4.86 -7.02 2.59
N GLN A 149 -3.85 -6.16 2.63
CA GLN A 149 -4.02 -4.71 2.77
C GLN A 149 -3.30 -3.96 1.65
N LEU A 150 -3.96 -2.95 1.09
CA LEU A 150 -3.43 -2.11 0.01
C LEU A 150 -2.51 -1.00 0.54
N GLU A 151 -2.78 -0.52 1.76
CA GLU A 151 -1.97 0.48 2.45
C GLU A 151 -1.75 0.10 3.92
N PRO A 152 -0.68 0.59 4.56
CA PRO A 152 -0.36 0.21 5.93
C PRO A 152 -1.11 1.02 7.00
N TYR A 153 -1.47 2.30 6.79
CA TYR A 153 -2.08 3.12 7.85
C TYR A 153 -2.87 4.37 7.39
N PRO A 154 -4.14 4.53 7.82
CA PRO A 154 -5.02 3.45 8.27
C PRO A 154 -5.09 2.36 7.19
N PRO A 155 -5.06 1.06 7.54
CA PRO A 155 -5.11 0.01 6.55
C PRO A 155 -6.28 0.15 5.58
N ILE A 156 -6.09 -0.25 4.34
CA ILE A 156 -7.16 -0.34 3.34
C ILE A 156 -7.35 -1.79 2.97
N ARG A 157 -8.55 -2.32 3.20
CA ARG A 157 -8.89 -3.74 3.04
C ARG A 157 -10.02 -3.94 2.04
N SER A 158 -10.03 -5.08 1.38
CA SER A 158 -11.12 -5.51 0.50
C SER A 158 -12.22 -6.19 1.30
N ILE A 159 -13.48 -5.79 1.08
CA ILE A 159 -14.64 -6.45 1.68
C ILE A 159 -15.00 -7.71 0.90
N ILE A 160 -15.30 -8.79 1.63
CA ILE A 160 -15.99 -9.98 1.13
C ILE A 160 -17.50 -9.83 1.38
N GLU A 161 -17.88 -9.41 2.58
CA GLU A 161 -19.29 -9.26 2.98
C GLU A 161 -19.47 -8.11 3.98
N LEU A 162 -20.60 -7.41 3.89
CA LEU A 162 -20.98 -6.35 4.83
C LEU A 162 -22.44 -6.52 5.26
N GLU A 163 -22.67 -6.48 6.56
CA GLU A 163 -23.98 -6.51 7.20
C GLU A 163 -24.19 -5.24 8.04
N VAL A 164 -25.32 -4.56 7.86
CA VAL A 164 -25.73 -3.45 8.75
C VAL A 164 -26.43 -4.05 9.96
N ILE A 165 -25.93 -3.73 11.15
CA ILE A 165 -26.40 -4.32 12.41
C ILE A 165 -27.03 -3.27 13.36
N GLU A 166 -26.88 -1.96 13.08
CA GLU A 166 -27.53 -0.87 13.84
C GLU A 166 -27.55 0.48 13.09
#